data_AF-D0MCS6-F1
#
_entry.id   AF-D0MCS6-F1
#
_cell.length_a   1.000
_cell.length_b   1.000
_cell.length_c   1.000
_cell.angle_alpha   90.00
_cell.angle_beta   90.00
_cell.angle_gamma   90.00
#
_symmetry.space_group_name_H-M   'P 1'
#
loop_
_entity.id
_entity.type
_entity.pdbx_description
1 polymer ?
#
loop_
_entity_poly.entity_id
_entity_poly.type
_entity_poly.pdbx_seq_one_letter_code
_entity_poly.pdbx_strand_id
1 'polypeptide(L)'
;MRIGLVLLLTVAGVLYLYNPKPRAFEEYVRNRAAEHLQQELGSSAVGRAFADAGADLAAVLARKAARRDNYYLWSIYTVDPDGDDGEKDYWRFLGIGGQFFLIERPVR
;
A
#
# COMPACT_ATOMS: atom_id res chain seq x y z
N MET A 1 -30.80 -6.98 19.72
CA MET A 1 -30.79 -6.48 18.33
C MET A 1 -30.29 -5.05 18.18
N ARG A 2 -30.83 -4.05 18.91
CA ARG A 2 -30.43 -2.63 18.73
C ARG A 2 -28.95 -2.34 19.00
N ILE A 3 -28.39 -2.91 20.08
CA ILE A 3 -26.98 -2.71 20.45
C ILE A 3 -26.03 -3.28 19.39
N GLY A 4 -26.34 -4.47 18.86
CA GLY A 4 -25.54 -5.10 17.79
C GLY A 4 -25.54 -4.27 16.51
N LEU A 5 -26.70 -3.70 16.13
CA LEU A 5 -26.80 -2.81 14.98
C LEU A 5 -25.99 -1.51 15.20
N VAL A 6 -26.09 -0.89 16.38
CA VAL A 6 -25.31 0.31 16.72
C VAL A 6 -23.82 0.02 16.66
N LEU A 7 -23.36 -1.10 17.25
CA LEU A 7 -21.97 -1.52 17.16
C LEU A 7 -21.51 -1.71 15.72
N LEU A 8 -22.30 -2.39 14.89
CA LEU A 8 -21.97 -2.64 13.49
C LEU A 8 -21.85 -1.33 12.69
N LEU A 9 -22.80 -0.40 12.88
CA LEU A 9 -22.75 0.92 12.25
C LEU A 9 -21.55 1.74 12.72
N THR A 10 -21.20 1.66 14.00
CA THR A 10 -20.00 2.31 14.53
C THR A 10 -18.73 1.74 13.89
N VAL A 11 -18.60 0.42 13.81
CA VAL A 11 -17.44 -0.24 13.16
C VAL A 11 -17.36 0.14 11.69
N ALA A 12 -18.48 0.10 10.96
CA ALA A 12 -18.53 0.51 9.56
C ALA A 12 -18.15 1.98 9.38
N GLY A 13 -18.64 2.87 10.25
CA GLY A 13 -18.29 4.29 10.24
C GLY A 13 -16.79 4.52 10.47
N VAL A 14 -16.19 3.82 11.43
CA VAL A 14 -14.74 3.86 11.67
C VAL A 14 -13.98 3.37 10.45
N LEU A 15 -14.32 2.21 9.89
CA LEU A 15 -13.63 1.67 8.71
C LEU A 15 -13.75 2.59 7.49
N TYR A 16 -14.90 3.23 7.30
CA TYR A 16 -15.10 4.22 6.25
C TYR A 16 -14.16 5.43 6.43
N LEU A 17 -14.08 5.99 7.65
CA LEU A 17 -13.23 7.14 7.95
C LEU A 17 -11.73 6.82 7.80
N TYR A 18 -11.34 5.60 8.16
CA TYR A 18 -9.96 5.13 8.08
C TYR A 18 -9.65 4.33 6.80
N ASN A 19 -10.53 4.33 5.80
CA ASN A 19 -10.21 3.70 4.52
C ASN A 19 -9.05 4.45 3.86
N PRO A 20 -7.88 3.79 3.68
CA PRO A 20 -6.67 4.47 3.27
C PRO A 20 -6.82 5.12 1.90
N LYS A 21 -6.23 6.32 1.78
CA LYS A 21 -6.17 7.12 0.55
C LYS A 21 -4.89 6.80 -0.24
N PRO A 22 -4.81 7.15 -1.53
CA PRO A 22 -3.62 6.90 -2.36
C PRO A 22 -2.30 7.39 -1.73
N ARG A 23 -2.28 8.57 -1.12
CA ARG A 23 -1.09 9.10 -0.43
C ARG A 23 -0.60 8.21 0.70
N ALA A 24 -1.50 7.59 1.46
CA ALA A 24 -1.12 6.67 2.52
C ALA A 24 -0.47 5.40 1.94
N PHE A 25 -0.86 4.99 0.75
CA PHE A 25 -0.25 3.87 0.05
C PHE A 25 1.15 4.23 -0.47
N GLU A 26 1.33 5.44 -1.02
CA GLU A 26 2.65 5.96 -1.42
C GLU A 26 3.63 5.97 -0.23
N GLU A 27 3.19 6.47 0.93
CA GLU A 27 3.99 6.46 2.17
C GLU A 27 4.29 5.04 2.64
N TYR A 28 3.33 4.11 2.56
CA TYR A 28 3.54 2.70 2.88
C TYR A 28 4.62 2.07 2.00
N VAL A 29 4.54 2.25 0.67
CA VAL A 29 5.53 1.71 -0.27
C VAL A 29 6.90 2.33 -0.01
N ARG A 30 6.96 3.64 0.20
CA ARG A 30 8.19 4.37 0.52
C ARG A 30 8.86 3.78 1.76
N ASN A 31 8.12 3.68 2.87
CA ASN A 31 8.67 3.17 4.14
C ASN A 31 9.13 1.72 3.98
N ARG A 32 8.36 0.89 3.27
CA ARG A 32 8.71 -0.51 3.06
C ARG A 32 9.95 -0.68 2.17
N ALA A 33 10.07 0.13 1.12
CA ALA A 33 11.25 0.16 0.27
C ALA A 33 12.49 0.65 1.03
N ALA A 34 12.35 1.70 1.84
CA ALA A 34 13.43 2.20 2.69
C ALA A 34 13.90 1.13 3.69
N GLU A 35 12.97 0.47 4.39
CA GLU A 35 13.30 -0.62 5.31
C GLU A 35 14.05 -1.76 4.62
N HIS A 36 13.58 -2.19 3.44
CA HIS A 36 14.19 -3.27 2.70
C HIS A 36 15.60 -2.90 2.19
N LEU A 37 15.74 -1.71 1.60
CA LEU A 37 17.04 -1.21 1.14
C LEU A 37 18.01 -0.96 2.31
N GLN A 38 17.54 -0.50 3.47
CA GLN A 38 18.40 -0.35 4.65
C GLN A 38 18.88 -1.71 5.19
N GLN A 39 18.06 -2.76 5.08
CA GLN A 39 18.47 -4.12 5.44
C GLN A 39 19.56 -4.65 4.49
N GLU A 40 19.48 -4.33 3.19
CA GLU A 40 20.46 -4.77 2.20
C GLU A 40 21.74 -3.93 2.19
N LEU A 41 21.63 -2.61 2.25
CA LEU A 41 22.74 -1.66 2.15
C LEU A 41 23.42 -1.37 3.50
N GLY A 42 22.80 -1.79 4.60
CA GLY A 42 23.25 -1.55 5.96
C GLY A 42 22.97 -0.15 6.49
N SER A 43 23.22 0.05 7.78
CA SER A 43 22.86 1.27 8.54
C SER A 43 23.85 2.44 8.41
N SER A 44 24.83 2.32 7.50
CA SER A 44 25.80 3.39 7.26
C SER A 44 25.12 4.68 6.79
N ALA A 45 25.77 5.84 6.99
CA ALA A 45 25.20 7.12 6.53
C ALA A 45 24.96 7.14 5.01
N VAL A 46 25.85 6.51 4.25
CA VAL A 46 25.73 6.37 2.80
C VAL A 46 24.60 5.39 2.44
N GLY A 47 24.53 4.23 3.11
CA GLY A 47 23.47 3.24 2.90
C GLY A 47 22.08 3.82 3.18
N ARG A 48 21.92 4.62 4.22
CA ARG A 48 20.68 5.34 4.52
C ARG A 48 20.29 6.34 3.42
N ALA A 49 21.25 7.12 2.92
CA ALA A 49 20.97 8.08 1.84
C ALA A 49 20.52 7.38 0.55
N PHE A 50 21.14 6.26 0.18
CA PHE A 50 20.72 5.47 -0.97
C PHE A 50 19.36 4.79 -0.76
N ALA A 51 19.11 4.26 0.44
CA ALA A 51 17.82 3.67 0.77
C ALA A 51 16.69 4.70 0.70
N ASP A 52 16.90 5.92 1.21
CA ASP A 52 15.91 7.00 1.15
C ASP A 52 15.65 7.43 -0.29
N ALA A 53 16.68 7.60 -1.12
CA ALA A 53 16.53 7.94 -2.53
C ALA A 53 15.81 6.85 -3.34
N GLY A 54 16.15 5.57 -3.09
CA GLY A 54 15.48 4.43 -3.71
C GLY A 54 14.03 4.30 -3.28
N ALA A 55 13.73 4.59 -2.01
CA ALA A 55 12.39 4.61 -1.47
C ALA A 55 11.51 5.71 -2.09
N ASP A 56 12.06 6.91 -2.28
CA ASP A 56 11.37 8.01 -2.96
C ASP A 56 11.04 7.64 -4.41
N LEU A 57 11.99 6.99 -5.11
CA LEU A 57 11.76 6.50 -6.46
C LEU A 57 10.64 5.44 -6.50
N ALA A 58 10.66 4.47 -5.57
CA ALA A 58 9.63 3.46 -5.45
C ALA A 58 8.25 4.06 -5.19
N ALA A 59 8.16 5.10 -4.36
CA ALA A 59 6.91 5.81 -4.08
C ALA A 59 6.37 6.53 -5.32
N VAL A 60 7.23 7.19 -6.10
CA VAL A 60 6.86 7.86 -7.35
C VAL A 60 6.39 6.86 -8.41
N LEU A 61 7.06 5.71 -8.51
CA LEU A 61 6.65 4.63 -9.41
C LEU A 61 5.30 4.04 -8.99
N ALA A 62 5.13 3.75 -7.70
CA ALA A 62 3.85 3.28 -7.16
C ALA A 62 2.73 4.29 -7.44
N ARG A 63 2.97 5.60 -7.29
CA ARG A 63 1.97 6.62 -7.63
C ARG A 63 1.52 6.58 -9.10
N LYS A 64 2.43 6.27 -10.02
CA LYS A 64 2.14 6.20 -11.47
C LYS A 64 1.52 4.87 -11.88
N ALA A 65 1.96 3.77 -11.26
CA ALA A 65 1.61 2.40 -11.62
C ALA A 65 0.47 1.82 -10.76
N ALA A 66 0.10 2.47 -9.65
CA ALA A 66 -0.94 1.95 -8.77
C ALA A 66 -2.34 2.38 -9.22
N ARG A 67 -3.20 1.40 -9.46
CA ARG A 67 -4.64 1.58 -9.58
C ARG A 67 -5.30 1.32 -8.22
N ARG A 68 -6.28 2.16 -7.85
CA ARG A 68 -7.04 2.02 -6.60
C ARG A 68 -8.50 1.73 -6.88
N ASP A 69 -8.96 0.56 -6.43
CA ASP A 69 -10.37 0.19 -6.40
C ASP A 69 -10.94 0.45 -5.00
N ASN A 70 -11.97 1.30 -4.91
CA ASN A 70 -12.54 1.74 -3.63
C ASN A 70 -13.88 1.07 -3.34
N TYR A 71 -13.97 0.32 -2.24
CA TYR A 71 -15.17 -0.36 -1.78
C TYR A 71 -15.77 0.30 -0.52
N TYR A 72 -15.50 1.59 -0.32
CA TYR A 72 -15.95 2.44 0.80
C TYR A 72 -15.32 2.10 2.16
N LEU A 73 -15.40 0.85 2.61
CA LEU A 73 -14.84 0.40 3.89
C LEU A 73 -13.41 -0.12 3.76
N TRP A 74 -13.03 -0.56 2.56
CA TRP A 74 -11.68 -0.96 2.20
C TRP A 74 -11.37 -0.49 0.78
N SER A 75 -10.12 -0.63 0.38
CA SER A 75 -9.67 -0.42 -0.99
C SER A 75 -8.67 -1.49 -1.40
N ILE A 76 -8.60 -1.79 -2.70
CA ILE A 76 -7.57 -2.63 -3.28
C ILE A 76 -6.63 -1.73 -4.08
N TYR A 77 -5.34 -1.88 -3.85
CA TYR A 77 -4.28 -1.21 -4.59
C TYR A 77 -3.57 -2.24 -5.45
N THR A 78 -3.65 -2.08 -6.75
CA THR A 78 -2.96 -2.92 -7.73
C THR A 78 -1.78 -2.15 -8.27
N VAL A 79 -0.56 -2.63 -8.02
CA VAL A 79 0.67 -2.08 -8.60
C VAL A 79 1.04 -2.93 -9.80
N ASP A 80 0.93 -2.34 -10.97
CA ASP A 80 1.22 -3.00 -12.25
C ASP A 80 2.28 -2.17 -13.00
N PRO A 81 3.55 -2.59 -12.98
CA PRO A 81 4.64 -1.86 -13.63
C PRO A 81 4.61 -1.96 -15.15
N ASP A 82 4.02 -3.02 -15.71
CA ASP A 82 4.00 -3.30 -17.15
C ASP A 82 2.70 -2.81 -17.82
N GLY A 83 1.69 -2.46 -17.02
CA GLY A 83 0.40 -1.95 -17.49
C GLY A 83 -0.53 -3.07 -17.95
N ASP A 84 -1.69 -2.70 -18.53
CA ASP A 84 -2.78 -3.64 -18.85
C ASP A 84 -2.38 -4.78 -19.82
N ASP A 85 -1.20 -4.73 -20.44
CA ASP A 85 -0.65 -5.76 -21.34
C ASP A 85 0.09 -6.91 -20.58
N GLY A 86 0.38 -6.74 -19.29
CA GLY A 86 1.11 -7.70 -18.45
C GLY A 86 0.20 -8.47 -17.48
N GLU A 87 -0.57 -9.45 -17.96
CA GLU A 87 -1.60 -10.16 -17.17
C GLU A 87 -1.12 -10.89 -15.89
N LYS A 88 0.18 -10.89 -15.54
CA LYS A 88 0.72 -11.76 -14.46
C LYS A 88 1.77 -11.14 -13.53
N ASP A 89 2.24 -9.92 -13.80
CA ASP A 89 3.33 -9.30 -13.03
C ASP A 89 2.87 -8.11 -12.17
N TYR A 90 1.73 -8.27 -11.49
CA TYR A 90 1.17 -7.26 -10.60
C TYR A 90 1.20 -7.67 -9.12
N TRP A 91 1.29 -6.67 -8.24
CA TRP A 91 1.08 -6.83 -6.80
C TRP A 91 -0.29 -6.27 -6.43
N ARG A 92 -1.02 -6.95 -5.53
CA ARG A 92 -2.24 -6.39 -4.95
C ARG A 92 -2.14 -6.27 -3.45
N PHE A 93 -2.63 -5.13 -2.95
CA PHE A 93 -2.65 -4.81 -1.54
C PHE A 93 -4.08 -4.47 -1.09
N LEU A 94 -4.53 -5.08 0.00
CA LEU A 94 -5.74 -4.71 0.71
C LEU A 94 -5.43 -3.53 1.64
N GLY A 95 -6.05 -2.39 1.39
CA GLY A 95 -6.08 -1.23 2.25
C GLY A 95 -7.32 -1.23 3.15
N ILE A 96 -7.17 -1.38 4.45
CA ILE A 96 -8.28 -1.37 5.41
C ILE A 96 -7.83 -0.81 6.77
N GLY A 97 -8.65 0.04 7.40
CA GLY A 97 -8.37 0.58 8.73
C GLY A 97 -7.02 1.32 8.83
N GLY A 98 -6.62 2.03 7.78
CA GLY A 98 -5.35 2.75 7.69
C GLY A 98 -4.11 1.85 7.53
N GLN A 99 -4.28 0.57 7.23
CA GLN A 99 -3.20 -0.41 7.06
C GLN A 99 -3.24 -1.02 5.65
N PHE A 100 -2.13 -1.63 5.24
CA PHE A 100 -1.99 -2.28 3.94
C PHE A 100 -1.45 -3.71 4.09
N PHE A 101 -2.08 -4.64 3.37
CA PHE A 101 -1.73 -6.06 3.40
C PHE A 101 -1.53 -6.59 1.98
N LEU A 102 -0.38 -7.21 1.70
CA LEU A 102 -0.13 -7.87 0.42
C LEU A 102 -1.03 -9.11 0.29
N ILE A 103 -1.92 -9.12 -0.70
CA ILE A 103 -2.88 -10.20 -0.96
C ILE A 103 -2.56 -11.00 -2.21
N GLU A 104 -1.82 -10.41 -3.16
CA GLU A 104 -1.39 -11.08 -4.38
C GLU A 104 0.02 -10.66 -4.76
N ARG A 105 0.82 -11.62 -5.22
CA ARG A 105 2.19 -11.44 -5.67
C ARG A 105 2.30 -11.84 -7.14
N PRO A 106 3.22 -11.22 -7.89
CA PRO A 106 3.50 -11.61 -9.27
C PRO A 106 3.90 -13.08 -9.33
N VAL A 107 3.44 -13.78 -10.37
CA VAL A 107 3.77 -15.18 -10.62
C VAL A 107 4.95 -15.21 -11.59
N ARG A 108 6.16 -15.29 -11.01
CA ARG A 108 7.41 -15.36 -11.75
C ARG A 108 7.69 -16.75 -12.31
#